data_AF-A0A945DRR1-F1
#
_entry.id   AF-A0A945DRR1-F1
#
_cell.length_a   1.000
_cell.length_b   1.000
_cell.length_c   1.000
_cell.angle_alpha   90.00
_cell.angle_beta   90.00
_cell.angle_gamma   90.00
#
_symmetry.space_group_name_H-M   'P 1'
#
loop_
_entity.id
_entity.type
_entity.pdbx_description
1 polymer ?
#
loop_
_entity_poly.entity_id
_entity_poly.type
_entity_poly.pdbx_seq_one_letter_code
_entity_poly.pdbx_strand_id
1 'polypeptide(L)' 'ELYDRHADPLQTNNTALTDHNQVEKMRGLLDMHQRARADELVPCTDWQGWLDEQRRVVRNAKGELSHPETPPDWSLL' A
#
# COMPACT_ATOMS: atom_id res chain seq x y z
N GLU A 1 -3.74 -9.66 -11.24
CA GLU A 1 -2.83 -10.77 -11.59
C GLU A 1 -2.70 -11.67 -10.37
N LEU A 2 -2.29 -12.93 -10.57
CA LEU A 2 -2.10 -13.89 -9.47
C LEU A 2 -0.85 -14.73 -9.76
N TYR A 3 0.01 -14.87 -8.76
CA TYR A 3 1.29 -15.55 -8.89
C TYR A 3 1.53 -16.49 -7.69
N ASP A 4 2.07 -17.68 -7.95
CA ASP A 4 2.61 -18.55 -6.91
C ASP A 4 4.08 -18.20 -6.69
N ARG A 5 4.40 -17.58 -5.56
CA ARG A 5 5.76 -17.16 -5.25
C ARG A 5 6.74 -18.29 -4.97
N HIS A 6 6.26 -19.48 -4.63
CA HIS A 6 7.13 -20.63 -4.38
C HIS A 6 7.58 -21.26 -5.70
N ALA A 7 6.65 -21.40 -6.65
CA ALA A 7 6.93 -21.96 -7.97
C ALA A 7 7.46 -20.92 -8.98
N ASP A 8 7.04 -19.66 -8.85
CA ASP A 8 7.42 -18.53 -9.71
C ASP A 8 7.82 -17.30 -8.88
N PRO A 9 9.04 -17.31 -8.30
CA PRO A 9 9.53 -16.21 -7.47
C PRO A 9 9.64 -14.87 -8.22
N LEU A 10 9.82 -14.93 -9.54
CA LEU A 10 9.98 -13.76 -10.40
C LEU A 10 8.66 -13.23 -10.96
N GLN A 11 7.53 -13.90 -10.66
CA GLN A 11 6.18 -13.45 -11.03
C GLN A 11 6.05 -13.24 -12.55
N THR A 12 6.63 -14.15 -13.32
CA THR A 12 6.59 -14.10 -14.79
C THR A 12 5.36 -14.80 -15.36
N ASN A 13 4.73 -15.68 -14.57
CA ASN A 13 3.62 -16.52 -14.99
C ASN A 13 2.32 -16.15 -14.25
N ASN A 14 1.47 -15.37 -14.92
CA ASN A 14 0.19 -14.94 -14.37
C ASN A 14 -0.85 -16.07 -14.42
N THR A 15 -1.07 -16.70 -13.26
CA THR A 15 -2.02 -17.79 -13.06
C THR A 15 -3.49 -17.33 -12.99
N ALA A 16 -3.76 -16.03 -13.00
CA ALA A 16 -5.12 -15.50 -12.90
C ALA A 16 -6.02 -15.90 -14.09
N LEU A 17 -5.40 -16.26 -15.23
CA LEU A 17 -6.12 -16.70 -16.43
C LEU A 17 -6.56 -18.16 -16.35
N THR A 18 -5.98 -18.94 -15.44
CA THR A 18 -6.15 -20.40 -15.37
C THR A 18 -6.84 -20.86 -14.08
N ASP A 19 -6.70 -20.12 -12.98
CA ASP A 19 -7.29 -20.47 -11.69
C ASP A 19 -8.30 -19.42 -11.22
N HIS A 20 -9.49 -19.45 -11.81
CA HIS A 20 -10.55 -18.49 -11.51
C HIS A 20 -11.09 -18.61 -10.06
N ASN A 21 -11.06 -19.80 -9.47
CA ASN A 21 -11.54 -20.00 -8.10
C ASN A 21 -10.62 -19.30 -7.09
N GLN A 22 -9.30 -19.47 -7.26
CA GLN A 22 -8.34 -18.80 -6.39
C GLN A 22 -8.36 -17.28 -6.61
N VAL A 23 -8.59 -16.81 -7.84
CA VAL A 23 -8.78 -15.39 -8.13
C VAL A 23 -9.96 -14.81 -7.35
N GLU A 24 -11.13 -15.44 -7.40
CA GLU A 24 -12.31 -14.91 -6.70
C GLU A 24 -12.16 -14.96 -5.18
N LYS A 25 -11.51 -16.00 -4.63
CA LYS A 25 -11.15 -16.04 -3.22
C LYS A 25 -10.24 -14.88 -2.82
N MET A 26 -9.18 -14.62 -3.60
CA MET A 26 -8.24 -13.53 -3.33
C MET A 26 -8.90 -12.16 -3.49
N ARG A 27 -9.83 -12.01 -4.45
CA ARG A 27 -10.62 -10.80 -4.64
C ARG A 27 -11.51 -10.50 -3.43
N GLY A 28 -12.18 -11.52 -2.89
CA GLY A 28 -13.01 -11.37 -1.69
C GLY A 28 -12.20 -10.95 -0.47
N LEU A 29 -11.01 -11.52 -0.27
CA LEU A 29 -10.10 -11.12 0.80
C LEU A 29 -9.63 -9.67 0.64
N LEU A 30 -9.30 -9.26 -0.59
CA LEU A 30 -8.89 -7.88 -0.87
C LEU A 30 -10.00 -6.88 -0.52
N ASP A 31 -11.22 -7.11 -1.00
CA ASP A 31 -12.39 -6.26 -0.73
C ASP A 31 -12.69 -6.18 0.77
N MET A 32 -12.66 -7.31 1.48
CA MET A 32 -12.81 -7.35 2.93
C MET A 32 -11.78 -6.45 3.64
N HIS A 33 -10.50 -6.55 3.26
CA HIS A 33 -9.44 -5.75 3.87
C HIS A 33 -9.55 -4.26 3.53
N GLN A 34 -9.95 -3.91 2.31
CA GLN A 34 -10.18 -2.53 1.90
C GLN A 34 -11.30 -1.89 2.73
N ARG A 35 -12.44 -2.59 2.85
CA ARG A 35 -13.56 -2.13 3.69
C ARG A 35 -13.17 -1.95 5.15
N ALA A 36 -12.39 -2.88 5.70
CA ALA A 36 -11.94 -2.81 7.08
C ALA A 36 -11.08 -1.56 7.38
N ARG A 37 -10.35 -1.04 6.38
CA ARG A 37 -9.56 0.19 6.49
C ARG A 37 -10.32 1.45 6.06
N ALA A 38 -11.55 1.30 5.59
CA ALA A 38 -12.29 2.35 4.88
C ALA A 38 -11.51 2.90 3.67
N ASP A 39 -10.79 2.03 2.95
CA ASP A 39 -10.11 2.40 1.71
C ASP A 39 -11.17 2.74 0.64
N GLU A 40 -11.09 3.92 0.04
CA GLU A 40 -11.91 4.32 -1.11
C GLU A 40 -11.02 4.46 -2.36
N LEU A 41 -11.29 3.64 -3.38
CA LEU A 41 -10.62 3.77 -4.68
C LEU A 41 -11.44 4.72 -5.56
N VAL A 42 -11.27 6.01 -5.35
CA VAL A 42 -11.86 7.06 -6.21
C VAL A 42 -10.99 7.31 -7.44
N PRO A 43 -11.57 7.69 -8.60
CA PRO A 43 -10.79 8.26 -9.68
C PRO A 43 -9.96 9.43 -9.16
N CYS A 44 -8.67 9.50 -9.49
CA CYS A 44 -7.86 10.68 -9.18
C CYS A 44 -8.39 11.86 -9.98
N THR A 45 -9.31 12.64 -9.41
CA THR A 45 -9.84 13.87 -10.02
C THR A 45 -8.97 15.07 -9.68
N ASP A 46 -8.35 15.07 -8.50
CA ASP A 46 -7.52 16.15 -7.99
C ASP A 46 -6.22 15.59 -7.39
N TRP A 47 -5.09 16.21 -7.73
CA TRP A 47 -3.83 15.98 -7.03
C TRP A 47 -3.94 16.62 -5.64
N GLN A 48 -4.34 15.85 -4.64
CA GLN A 48 -4.06 16.22 -3.25
C GLN A 48 -2.56 16.03 -3.01
N GLY A 49 -1.91 17.07 -2.48
CA GLY A 49 -0.53 16.95 -2.01
C GLY A 49 -0.45 15.76 -1.05
N TRP A 50 0.61 14.96 -1.16
CA TRP A 50 0.83 13.71 -0.43
C TRP A 50 0.82 13.83 1.11
N LEU A 51 0.67 15.05 1.63
CA LEU A 51 0.48 15.37 3.03
C LEU A 51 -0.96 15.78 3.26
N ASP A 52 -1.80 14.79 3.55
CA ASP A 52 -3.05 15.02 4.24
C ASP A 52 -2.89 14.75 5.75
N GLU A 53 -3.85 15.23 6.54
CA GLU A 53 -3.88 15.08 8.00
C GLU A 53 -4.08 13.62 8.45
N GLN A 54 -4.15 12.65 7.52
CA GLN A 54 -4.51 11.27 7.82
C GLN A 54 -3.31 10.40 8.22
N ARG A 55 -2.06 10.86 8.03
CA ARG A 55 -0.89 10.12 8.49
C ARG A 55 -0.49 10.45 9.93
N ARG A 56 -0.55 9.43 10.80
CA ARG A 56 0.04 9.47 12.15
C ARG A 56 1.53 9.80 12.07
N VAL A 57 1.96 10.77 12.86
CA VAL A 57 3.36 11.21 12.97
C VAL A 57 4.28 10.01 13.24
N VAL A 58 5.22 9.76 12.33
CA VAL A 58 6.25 8.74 12.52
C VAL A 58 7.26 9.28 13.54
N ARG A 59 7.47 8.56 14.63
CA ARG A 59 8.39 8.93 15.72
C ARG A 59 9.69 8.14 15.61
N ASN A 60 10.83 8.79 15.81
CA ASN A 60 12.12 8.15 16.04
C ASN A 60 12.45 8.13 17.54
N ALA A 61 13.62 7.58 17.92
CA ALA A 61 14.07 7.52 19.32
C ALA A 61 14.28 8.90 19.99
N LYS A 62 14.30 9.98 19.20
CA LYS A 62 14.47 11.37 19.64
C LYS A 62 13.17 12.20 19.58
N GLY A 63 12.04 11.62 19.13
CA GLY A 63 10.76 12.30 19.07
C GLY A 63 10.07 12.22 17.70
N GLU A 64 9.20 13.19 17.43
CA GLU A 64 8.46 13.29 16.17
C GLU A 64 9.41 13.67 15.03
N LEU A 65 9.32 12.97 13.89
CA LEU A 65 10.08 13.36 12.71
C LEU A 65 9.55 14.68 12.17
N SER A 66 10.47 15.55 11.75
CA SER A 66 10.14 16.78 11.06
C SER A 66 9.38 16.50 9.76
N HIS A 67 8.59 17.49 9.34
CA HIS A 67 7.80 17.40 8.12
C HIS A 67 8.71 17.11 6.92
N PRO A 68 8.37 16.17 6.02
CA PRO A 68 9.29 15.70 4.98
C PRO A 68 9.65 16.77 3.94
N GLU A 69 8.84 17.83 3.81
CA GLU A 69 9.15 19.02 2.99
C GLU A 69 10.07 20.03 3.68
N THR A 70 10.42 19.82 4.95
CA THR A 70 11.45 20.64 5.62
C THR A 70 12.84 20.07 5.35
N PRO A 71 13.90 20.90 5.35
CA PRO A 71 15.26 20.41 5.19
C PRO A 71 15.55 19.24 6.16
N PRO A 72 16.26 18.19 5.71
CA PRO A 72 16.55 17.04 6.55
C PRO A 72 17.20 17.46 7.85
N ASP A 73 16.73 16.92 8.97
CA ASP A 73 17.44 17.08 10.23
C ASP A 73 18.70 16.21 10.22
N TRP A 74 19.82 16.84 9.84
CA TRP A 74 21.12 16.19 9.79
C TRP A 74 21.65 15.74 11.16
N SER A 75 21.01 16.13 12.27
CA SER A 75 21.37 15.65 13.62
C SER A 75 20.91 14.21 13.91
N LEU A 76 20.20 13.59 12.96
CA LEU A 76 19.71 12.21 13.03
C LEU A 76 20.64 11.18 12.37
N LEU A 77 21.69 11.62 11.68
CA LEU A 77 22.81 10.78 11.22
C LEU A 77 23.90 10.68 12.30
#